data_AF-A0AAD4N1P7-F1
#
_entry.id   AF-A0AAD4N1P7-F1
#
_cell.length_a   1.000
_cell.length_b   1.000
_cell.length_c   1.000
_cell.angle_alpha   90.00
_cell.angle_beta   90.00
_cell.angle_gamma   90.00
#
_symmetry.space_group_name_H-M   'P 1'
#
loop_
_entity.id
_entity.type
_entity.pdbx_description
1 polymer ?
#
loop_
_entity_poly.entity_id
_entity_poly.type
_entity_poly.pdbx_seq_one_letter_code
_entity_poly.pdbx_strand_id
1 'polypeptide(L)'
;MASNGLKSIAYIENLSLEDSELTELCEQAMDWSHTHGFVLRPDEYKDRSDYAQFCPMTLFPSPFPRQLFEEATNVQKLSSELYFKVAYDFEFLLESLAPVIETDEFTRKMVDIYKTVHKEGIRQKFSLLLQGQIICRE
;
A
#
# COMPACT_ATOMS: atom_id res chain seq x y z
N MET A 1 -23.31 -7.60 -19.93
CA MET A 1 -23.12 -6.16 -19.63
C MET A 1 -21.67 -5.91 -19.24
N ALA A 2 -20.74 -6.30 -20.11
CA ALA A 2 -19.30 -6.20 -19.91
C ALA A 2 -18.71 -5.59 -21.18
N SER A 3 -18.50 -4.27 -21.19
CA SER A 3 -17.82 -3.58 -22.31
C SER A 3 -17.31 -2.17 -21.99
N ASN A 4 -17.50 -1.65 -20.77
CA ASN A 4 -17.07 -0.29 -20.43
C ASN A 4 -15.67 -0.19 -19.79
N GLY A 5 -14.98 -1.30 -19.50
CA GLY A 5 -13.67 -1.30 -18.84
C GLY A 5 -12.50 -0.86 -19.73
N LEU A 6 -12.55 -1.17 -21.04
CA LEU A 6 -11.43 -0.97 -21.97
C LEU A 6 -11.29 0.46 -22.53
N LYS A 7 -12.25 1.36 -22.29
CA LYS A 7 -12.17 2.75 -22.78
C LYS A 7 -11.17 3.61 -22.01
N SER A 8 -10.65 3.11 -20.89
CA SER A 8 -9.92 3.91 -19.93
C SER A 8 -8.43 4.02 -20.29
N ILE A 9 -7.76 2.93 -20.67
CA ILE A 9 -6.33 2.95 -21.08
C ILE A 9 -6.12 3.76 -22.37
N ALA A 10 -7.15 3.83 -23.21
CA ALA A 10 -7.10 4.52 -24.49
C ALA A 10 -6.87 6.04 -24.38
N TYR A 11 -7.06 6.69 -23.23
CA TYR A 11 -6.89 8.17 -23.18
C TYR A 11 -5.42 8.58 -23.35
N ILE A 12 -4.47 7.80 -22.82
CA ILE A 12 -3.03 8.07 -22.96
C ILE A 12 -2.60 7.83 -24.41
N GLU A 13 -3.12 6.78 -25.04
CA GLU A 13 -2.88 6.51 -26.47
C GLU A 13 -3.48 7.59 -27.39
N ASN A 14 -4.54 8.27 -26.93
CA ASN A 14 -5.14 9.41 -27.63
C ASN A 14 -4.45 10.74 -27.34
N LEU A 15 -3.50 10.81 -26.39
CA LEU A 15 -2.61 11.96 -26.26
C LEU A 15 -1.57 11.86 -27.38
N SER A 16 -1.86 12.51 -28.51
CA SER A 16 -0.88 12.70 -29.58
C SER A 16 0.16 13.75 -29.13
N LEU A 17 1.15 13.30 -28.37
CA LEU A 17 2.32 14.08 -27.93
C LEU A 17 3.50 13.83 -28.86
N GLU A 18 4.25 14.87 -29.18
CA GLU A 18 5.56 14.72 -29.82
C GLU A 18 6.62 14.27 -28.81
N ASP A 19 7.69 13.58 -29.28
CA ASP A 19 8.77 13.10 -28.41
C ASP A 19 9.48 14.22 -27.64
N SER A 20 9.54 15.43 -28.23
CA SER A 20 10.07 16.65 -27.61
C SER A 20 9.23 17.06 -26.40
N GLU A 21 7.92 17.12 -26.55
CA GLU A 21 6.97 17.47 -25.48
C GLU A 21 7.00 16.44 -24.36
N LEU A 22 7.11 15.15 -24.71
CA LEU A 22 7.21 14.07 -23.73
C LEU A 22 8.48 14.20 -22.87
N THR A 23 9.61 14.54 -23.50
CA THR A 23 10.89 14.74 -22.79
C THR A 23 10.80 15.92 -21.84
N GLU A 24 10.25 17.04 -22.31
CA GLU A 24 10.05 18.25 -21.47
C GLU A 24 9.14 17.95 -20.26
N LEU A 25 8.04 17.23 -20.45
CA LEU A 25 7.15 16.83 -19.36
C LEU A 25 7.85 15.92 -18.35
N CYS A 26 8.69 14.99 -18.80
CA CYS A 26 9.49 14.14 -17.92
C CYS A 26 10.45 14.97 -17.05
N GLU A 27 11.17 15.92 -17.65
CA GLU A 27 12.07 16.82 -16.92
C GLU A 27 11.32 17.66 -15.88
N GLN A 28 10.20 18.27 -16.28
CA GLN A 28 9.35 19.03 -15.36
C GLN A 28 8.83 18.17 -14.20
N ALA A 29 8.43 16.92 -14.47
CA ALA A 29 7.96 16.00 -13.42
C ALA A 29 9.08 15.62 -12.44
N MET A 30 10.30 15.39 -12.93
CA MET A 30 11.47 15.13 -12.08
C MET A 30 11.80 16.34 -11.20
N ASP A 31 11.85 17.54 -11.78
CA ASP A 31 12.11 18.79 -11.04
C ASP A 31 11.02 19.05 -10.00
N TRP A 32 9.75 18.84 -10.36
CA TRP A 32 8.63 18.94 -9.44
C TRP A 32 8.79 17.96 -8.26
N SER A 33 9.21 16.72 -8.54
CA SER A 33 9.43 15.70 -7.52
C SER A 33 10.49 16.12 -6.51
N HIS A 34 11.63 16.64 -6.98
CA HIS A 34 12.69 17.15 -6.11
C HIS A 34 12.25 18.37 -5.30
N THR A 35 11.52 19.30 -5.92
CA THR A 35 11.06 20.54 -5.27
C THR A 35 9.99 20.29 -4.20
N HIS A 36 9.15 19.26 -4.39
CA HIS A 36 8.05 18.93 -3.48
C HIS A 36 8.37 17.77 -2.51
N GLY A 37 9.60 17.25 -2.54
CA GLY A 37 10.05 16.19 -1.63
C GLY A 37 9.51 14.80 -1.97
N PHE A 38 9.04 14.58 -3.20
CA PHE A 38 8.67 13.27 -3.71
C PHE A 38 9.93 12.49 -4.15
N VAL A 39 10.80 12.23 -3.19
CA VAL A 39 12.13 11.67 -3.40
C VAL A 39 12.39 10.47 -2.49
N LEU A 40 13.28 9.60 -2.94
CA LEU A 40 13.77 8.45 -2.21
C LEU A 40 15.30 8.51 -2.08
N ARG A 41 15.86 7.73 -1.17
CA ARG A 41 17.30 7.48 -1.14
C ARG A 41 17.68 6.53 -2.28
N PRO A 42 18.80 6.77 -2.98
CA PRO A 42 19.35 5.82 -3.93
C PRO A 42 19.73 4.49 -3.26
N ASP A 43 19.68 3.40 -4.03
CA ASP A 43 20.01 2.07 -3.50
C ASP A 43 21.48 1.95 -3.08
N GLU A 44 22.37 2.73 -3.71
CA GLU A 44 23.80 2.79 -3.40
C GLU A 44 24.08 3.48 -2.06
N TYR A 45 23.16 4.31 -1.56
CA TYR A 45 23.39 5.24 -0.45
C TYR A 45 22.22 5.24 0.57
N LYS A 46 21.79 4.06 1.02
CA LYS A 46 20.60 3.91 1.91
C LYS A 46 20.78 4.54 3.29
N ASP A 47 22.01 4.65 3.76
CA ASP A 47 22.40 5.12 5.09
C ASP A 47 22.57 6.64 5.19
N ARG A 48 22.74 7.32 4.05
CA ARG A 48 22.96 8.77 3.97
C ARG A 48 21.87 9.48 3.16
N SER A 49 21.73 10.79 3.36
CA SER A 49 20.71 11.61 2.68
C SER A 49 21.30 12.77 1.88
N ASP A 50 22.61 12.72 1.60
CA ASP A 50 23.29 13.74 0.80
C ASP A 50 22.87 13.68 -0.68
N TYR A 51 22.38 12.52 -1.11
CA TYR A 51 21.84 12.27 -2.45
C TYR A 51 20.39 11.83 -2.33
N ALA A 52 19.56 12.32 -3.23
CA ALA A 52 18.16 11.93 -3.38
C ALA A 52 17.89 11.66 -4.86
N GLN A 53 17.06 10.66 -5.12
CA GLN A 53 16.50 10.38 -6.44
C GLN A 53 14.99 10.62 -6.41
N PHE A 54 14.38 11.00 -7.53
CA PHE A 54 12.92 11.09 -7.58
C PHE A 54 12.28 9.72 -7.30
N CYS A 55 11.11 9.73 -6.68
CA CYS A 55 10.37 8.49 -6.46
C CYS A 55 9.76 8.00 -7.80
N PRO A 56 9.86 6.71 -8.15
CA PRO A 56 9.26 6.18 -9.38
C PRO A 56 7.76 6.49 -9.46
N MET A 57 7.34 7.09 -10.57
CA MET A 57 5.96 7.50 -10.81
C MET A 57 5.54 7.26 -12.26
N THR A 58 4.23 7.21 -12.48
CA THR A 58 3.66 7.30 -13.82
C THR A 58 3.52 8.76 -14.21
N LEU A 59 3.86 9.10 -15.46
CA LEU A 59 3.76 10.49 -15.94
C LEU A 59 2.32 11.00 -15.96
N PHE A 60 1.37 10.11 -16.27
CA PHE A 60 -0.05 10.38 -16.26
C PHE A 60 -0.78 9.47 -15.26
N PRO A 61 -1.91 9.93 -14.70
CA PRO A 61 -2.68 9.12 -13.75
C PRO A 61 -3.34 7.93 -14.46
N SER A 62 -3.18 6.74 -13.90
CA SER A 62 -3.90 5.57 -14.41
C SER A 62 -5.42 5.76 -14.23
N PRO A 63 -6.24 5.50 -15.25
CA PRO A 63 -7.68 5.56 -15.13
C PRO A 63 -8.19 4.59 -14.07
N PHE A 64 -9.20 5.00 -13.32
CA PHE A 64 -9.80 4.15 -12.29
C PHE A 64 -11.32 4.32 -12.23
N PRO A 65 -12.12 3.23 -12.20
CA PRO A 65 -13.57 3.33 -12.11
C PRO A 65 -14.01 4.03 -10.83
N ARG A 66 -14.69 5.17 -10.98
CA ARG A 66 -15.19 5.97 -9.85
C ARG A 66 -16.01 5.15 -8.86
N GLN A 67 -16.91 4.31 -9.36
CA GLN A 67 -17.77 3.48 -8.52
C GLN A 67 -16.96 2.56 -7.59
N LEU A 68 -15.91 1.92 -8.11
CA LEU A 68 -15.05 1.03 -7.31
C LEU A 68 -14.21 1.84 -6.31
N PHE A 69 -13.77 3.04 -6.68
CA PHE A 69 -13.03 3.93 -5.78
C PHE A 69 -13.88 4.33 -4.59
N GLU A 70 -15.13 4.74 -4.85
CA GLU A 70 -16.08 5.13 -3.82
C GLU A 70 -16.46 3.94 -2.93
N GLU A 71 -16.72 2.77 -3.53
CA GLU A 71 -17.00 1.53 -2.78
C GLU A 71 -15.86 1.16 -1.84
N ALA A 72 -14.62 1.13 -2.35
CA ALA A 72 -13.46 0.77 -1.54
C ALA A 72 -13.19 1.79 -0.43
N THR A 73 -13.40 3.09 -0.70
CA THR A 73 -13.31 4.16 0.30
C THR A 73 -14.35 3.98 1.41
N ASN A 74 -15.59 3.60 1.05
CA ASN A 74 -16.66 3.39 2.01
C ASN A 74 -16.42 2.15 2.89
N VAL A 75 -15.86 1.07 2.33
CA VAL A 75 -15.57 -0.17 3.05
C VAL A 75 -14.34 -0.04 3.97
N GLN A 76 -13.38 0.84 3.65
CA GLN A 76 -12.11 0.97 4.38
C GLN A 76 -12.29 1.08 5.90
N LYS A 77 -13.25 1.91 6.36
CA LYS A 77 -13.51 2.10 7.80
C LYS A 77 -14.00 0.81 8.47
N LEU A 78 -14.93 0.11 7.82
CA LEU A 78 -15.48 -1.16 8.33
C LEU A 78 -14.40 -2.25 8.35
N SER A 79 -13.56 -2.29 7.33
CA SER A 79 -12.39 -3.18 7.29
C SER A 79 -11.45 -2.91 8.46
N SER A 80 -11.03 -1.65 8.67
CA SER A 80 -10.12 -1.33 9.77
C SER A 80 -10.71 -1.67 11.15
N GLU A 81 -12.01 -1.47 11.35
CA GLU A 81 -12.68 -1.88 12.60
C GLU A 81 -12.72 -3.42 12.76
N LEU A 82 -12.98 -4.16 11.68
CA LEU A 82 -12.96 -5.61 11.68
C LEU A 82 -11.57 -6.14 12.05
N TYR A 83 -10.53 -5.68 11.35
CA TYR A 83 -9.14 -6.08 11.63
C TYR A 83 -8.70 -5.69 13.04
N PHE A 84 -9.14 -4.53 13.53
CA PHE A 84 -8.87 -4.12 14.91
C PHE A 84 -9.49 -5.10 15.90
N LYS A 85 -10.76 -5.48 15.73
CA LYS A 85 -11.43 -6.45 16.63
C LYS A 85 -10.76 -7.83 16.56
N VAL A 86 -10.43 -8.30 15.36
CA VAL A 86 -9.72 -9.57 15.14
C VAL A 86 -8.36 -9.58 15.83
N ALA A 87 -7.63 -8.46 15.84
CA ALA A 87 -6.33 -8.37 16.50
C ALA A 87 -6.38 -8.59 18.03
N TYR A 88 -7.52 -8.34 18.67
CA TYR A 88 -7.74 -8.55 20.11
C TYR A 88 -8.36 -9.90 20.45
N ASP A 89 -8.78 -10.68 19.47
CA ASP A 89 -9.32 -12.02 19.66
C ASP A 89 -8.17 -13.04 19.68
N PHE A 90 -7.70 -13.35 20.89
CA PHE A 90 -6.52 -14.17 21.11
C PHE A 90 -6.72 -15.60 20.63
N GLU A 91 -7.86 -16.19 20.99
CA GLU A 91 -8.26 -17.55 20.63
C GLU A 91 -8.39 -17.68 19.11
N PHE A 92 -9.12 -16.76 18.46
CA PHE A 92 -9.32 -16.78 17.02
C PHE A 92 -8.00 -16.72 16.24
N LEU A 93 -7.06 -15.88 16.66
CA LEU A 93 -5.76 -15.76 16.01
C LEU A 93 -4.91 -17.03 16.16
N LEU A 94 -4.90 -17.64 17.34
CA LEU A 94 -4.14 -18.87 17.57
C LEU A 94 -4.71 -20.04 16.78
N GLU A 95 -6.04 -20.17 16.73
CA GLU A 95 -6.71 -21.22 15.96
C GLU A 95 -6.48 -21.05 14.45
N SER A 96 -6.61 -19.81 13.95
CA SER A 96 -6.41 -19.52 12.53
C SER A 96 -4.97 -19.72 12.06
N LEU A 97 -3.99 -19.49 12.93
CA LEU A 97 -2.57 -19.62 12.60
C LEU A 97 -1.99 -21.01 12.94
N ALA A 98 -2.72 -21.90 13.61
CA ALA A 98 -2.24 -23.21 14.03
C ALA A 98 -1.55 -24.02 12.91
N PRO A 99 -2.10 -24.12 11.68
CA PRO A 99 -1.44 -24.86 10.60
C PRO A 99 -0.15 -24.19 10.09
N VAL A 100 -0.10 -22.85 10.16
CA VAL A 100 1.04 -22.06 9.65
C VAL A 100 2.21 -22.11 10.63
N ILE A 101 1.93 -22.11 11.93
CA ILE A 101 2.95 -22.19 12.99
C ILE A 101 3.80 -23.47 12.89
N GLU A 102 3.23 -24.57 12.38
CA GLU A 102 3.95 -25.84 12.19
C GLU A 102 4.97 -25.77 11.03
N THR A 103 4.70 -24.94 10.02
CA THR A 103 5.43 -24.92 8.75
C THR A 103 6.35 -23.71 8.61
N ASP A 104 6.01 -22.57 9.20
CA ASP A 104 6.77 -21.33 9.12
C ASP A 104 7.35 -20.93 10.49
N GLU A 105 8.68 -20.98 10.58
CA GLU A 105 9.41 -20.61 11.79
C GLU A 105 9.25 -19.13 12.15
N PHE A 106 9.14 -18.25 11.16
CA PHE A 106 9.00 -16.82 11.39
C PHE A 106 7.68 -16.50 12.10
N THR A 107 6.56 -16.99 11.55
CA THR A 107 5.24 -16.86 12.15
C THR A 107 5.18 -17.49 13.53
N ARG A 108 5.81 -18.67 13.72
CA ARG A 108 5.89 -19.31 15.05
C ARG A 108 6.52 -18.40 16.10
N LYS A 109 7.67 -17.79 15.79
CA LYS A 109 8.34 -16.86 16.72
C LYS A 109 7.47 -15.66 17.07
N MET A 110 6.73 -15.11 16.11
CA MET A 110 5.78 -14.02 16.38
C MET A 110 4.66 -14.46 17.33
N VAL A 111 4.09 -15.64 17.12
CA VAL A 111 3.05 -16.20 17.97
C VAL A 111 3.55 -16.50 19.38
N ASP A 112 4.79 -16.95 19.54
CA ASP A 112 5.39 -17.19 20.85
C ASP A 112 5.54 -15.89 21.66
N ILE A 113 5.92 -14.79 21.01
CA ILE A 113 5.94 -13.45 21.62
C ILE A 113 4.51 -13.05 22.03
N TYR A 114 3.54 -13.23 21.13
CA TYR A 114 2.14 -12.90 21.39
C TYR A 114 1.57 -13.65 22.60
N LYS A 115 1.81 -14.97 22.69
CA LYS A 115 1.43 -15.81 23.84
C LYS A 115 2.08 -15.34 25.13
N THR A 116 3.36 -14.98 25.08
CA THR A 116 4.12 -14.50 26.26
C THR A 116 3.54 -13.18 26.78
N VAL A 117 3.33 -12.20 25.89
CA VAL A 117 2.74 -10.90 26.25
C VAL A 117 1.32 -11.06 26.80
N HIS A 118 0.51 -11.94 26.21
CA HIS A 118 -0.83 -12.22 26.70
C HIS A 118 -0.81 -12.81 28.12
N LYS A 119 0.08 -13.77 28.39
CA LYS A 119 0.25 -14.40 29.72
C LYS A 119 0.68 -13.40 30.79
N GLU A 120 1.57 -12.46 30.46
CA GLU A 120 2.06 -11.43 31.40
C GLU A 120 1.05 -10.29 31.65
N GLY A 121 0.03 -10.20 30.79
CA GLY A 121 -1.02 -9.20 30.81
C GLY A 121 -0.62 -7.91 30.07
N ILE A 122 -1.58 -7.36 29.32
CA ILE A 122 -1.39 -6.15 28.50
C ILE A 122 -1.16 -4.93 29.40
N ARG A 123 0.05 -4.34 29.34
CA ARG A 123 0.43 -3.15 30.12
C ARG A 123 0.07 -1.83 29.43
N GLN A 124 0.18 -1.77 28.10
CA GLN A 124 -0.20 -0.61 27.29
C GLN A 124 -1.58 -0.84 26.66
N LYS A 125 -2.55 -0.01 27.04
CA LYS A 125 -3.95 -0.16 26.61
C LYS A 125 -4.23 0.49 25.26
N PHE A 126 -3.44 1.49 24.87
CA PHE A 126 -3.65 2.23 23.63
C PHE A 126 -2.82 1.63 22.50
N SER A 127 -3.47 1.37 21.36
CA SER A 127 -2.84 0.90 20.13
C SER A 127 -3.36 1.72 18.95
N LEU A 128 -2.57 1.81 17.89
CA LEU A 128 -2.92 2.46 16.64
C LEU A 128 -2.78 1.43 15.51
N LEU A 129 -3.88 1.15 14.81
CA LEU A 129 -3.89 0.31 13.62
C LEU A 129 -3.75 1.19 12.38
N LEU A 130 -2.74 0.91 11.56
CA LEU A 130 -2.53 1.52 10.25
C LEU A 130 -2.66 0.43 9.18
N GLN A 131 -3.57 0.61 8.24
CA GLN A 131 -3.85 -0.34 7.17
C GLN A 131 -3.89 0.40 5.84
N GLY A 132 -3.28 -0.16 4.80
CA GLY A 132 -3.37 0.34 3.44
C GLY A 132 -3.30 -0.80 2.45
N GLN A 133 -4.39 -1.07 1.72
CA GLN A 133 -4.41 -1.83 0.48
C GLN A 133 -5.82 -1.83 -0.12
N ILE A 134 -5.92 -1.45 -1.40
CA ILE A 134 -7.09 -1.71 -2.25
C ILE A 134 -6.53 -2.13 -3.61
N ILE A 135 -6.87 -3.34 -4.06
CA ILE A 135 -6.56 -3.84 -5.39
C ILE A 135 -7.89 -4.08 -6.08
N CYS A 136 -8.16 -3.35 -7.16
CA CYS A 136 -9.29 -3.67 -8.03
C CYS A 136 -8.88 -4.77 -8.99
N ARG A 137 -9.69 -5.82 -9.04
CA ARG A 137 -9.59 -6.88 -10.05
C ARG A 137 -10.53 -6.50 -11.19
N GLU A 138 -10.00 -6.41 -12.40
CA GLU A 138 -10.78 -6.18 -13.63
C GLU A 138 -11.73 -7.33 -13.95
#